data_AF-A0A3A0AFD1-F1
#
_entry.id   AF-A0A3A0AFD1-F1
#
_cell.length_a   1.000
_cell.length_b   1.000
_cell.length_c   1.000
_cell.angle_alpha   90.00
_cell.angle_beta   90.00
_cell.angle_gamma   90.00
#
_symmetry.space_group_name_H-M   'P 1'
#
loop_
_entity.id
_entity.type
_entity.pdbx_description
1 polymer ?
#
loop_
_entity_poly.entity_id
_entity_poly.type
_entity_poly.pdbx_seq_one_letter_code
_entity_poly.pdbx_strand_id
1 'polypeptide(L)' 'MATLLLRDLPDHLHRKLKRRATANHRSMAKEALALLESALAAEEIAPPEPPQPFVGRFPLTDALLDEAKSEGRA' A
#
# COMPACT_ATOMS: atom_id res chain seq x y z
N MET A 1 28.89 -1.00 -2.10
CA MET A 1 28.07 -1.34 -0.92
C MET A 1 28.06 -0.13 0.00
N ALA A 2 26.87 0.33 0.42
CA ALA A 2 26.75 1.44 1.35
C ALA A 2 26.54 0.91 2.78
N THR A 3 27.07 1.62 3.78
CA THR A 3 26.84 1.30 5.19
C THR A 3 26.04 2.43 5.81
N LEU A 4 24.97 2.09 6.52
CA LEU A 4 24.13 3.04 7.25
C LEU A 4 24.38 2.87 8.75
N LEU A 5 24.75 3.95 9.44
CA LEU A 5 24.94 3.98 10.88
C LEU A 5 23.92 4.92 11.52
N LEU A 6 23.09 4.34 12.40
CA LEU A 6 22.05 5.06 13.11
C LEU A 6 22.57 5.43 14.51
N ARG A 7 22.80 6.72 14.76
CA ARG A 7 23.20 7.22 16.09
C ARG A 7 21.99 7.69 16.88
N ASP A 8 22.14 7.67 18.20
CA ASP A 8 21.18 8.23 19.16
C ASP A 8 19.75 7.71 18.97
N LEU A 9 19.63 6.41 18.67
CA LEU A 9 18.33 5.77 18.52
C LEU A 9 17.61 5.76 19.89
N PRO A 10 16.40 6.33 20.01
CA PRO A 10 15.66 6.31 21.26
C PRO A 10 15.48 4.89 21.80
N ASP A 11 15.66 4.73 23.12
CA ASP A 11 15.63 3.42 23.79
C ASP A 11 14.38 2.59 23.47
N HIS A 12 13.23 3.27 23.38
CA HIS A 12 11.96 2.61 23.06
C HIS A 12 11.96 1.99 21.65
N LEU A 13 12.57 2.66 20.67
CA LEU A 13 12.73 2.14 19.31
C LEU A 13 13.75 1.01 19.28
N HIS A 14 14.88 1.16 19.96
CA HIS A 14 15.89 0.11 20.06
C HIS A 14 15.29 -1.20 20.64
N ARG A 15 14.53 -1.10 21.73
CA ARG A 15 13.84 -2.25 22.34
C ARG A 15 12.79 -2.86 21.41
N LYS A 16 12.00 -2.03 20.72
CA LYS A 16 10.99 -2.49 19.76
C LYS A 16 11.64 -3.23 18.58
N LEU A 17 12.73 -2.68 18.05
CA LEU A 17 13.48 -3.28 16.94
C LEU A 17 14.09 -4.62 17.35
N LYS A 18 14.71 -4.70 18.52
CA LYS A 18 15.27 -5.95 19.06
C LYS A 18 14.20 -7.03 19.21
N ARG A 19 13.04 -6.69 19.79
CA ARG A 19 11.92 -7.63 19.94
C ARG A 19 11.42 -8.16 18.60
N ARG A 20 11.26 -7.28 17.61
CA ARG A 20 10.85 -7.67 16.25
C ARG A 20 11.88 -8.57 15.57
N ALA A 21 13.17 -8.24 15.70
CA ALA A 21 14.25 -9.05 15.13
C ALA A 21 14.24 -10.48 15.71
N THR A 22 14.08 -10.62 17.03
CA THR A 22 13.94 -11.93 17.68
C THR A 22 12.71 -12.70 17.17
N ALA A 23 11.55 -12.04 17.08
CA ALA A 23 10.32 -12.68 16.61
C ALA A 23 10.40 -13.16 15.15
N ASN A 24 11.17 -12.47 14.31
CA ASN A 24 11.38 -12.83 12.90
C ASN A 24 12.62 -13.71 12.70
N HIS A 25 13.29 -14.17 13.76
CA HIS A 25 14.52 -14.97 13.72
C HIS A 25 15.64 -14.33 12.88
N ARG A 26 15.79 -13.00 12.96
CA ARG A 26 16.77 -12.21 12.20
C ARG A 26 17.66 -11.40 13.13
N SER A 27 18.81 -10.97 12.61
CA SER A 27 19.63 -9.96 13.30
C SER A 27 18.93 -8.60 13.26
N MET A 28 19.27 -7.71 14.20
CA MET A 28 18.71 -6.36 14.22
C MET A 28 18.99 -5.56 12.94
N ALA A 29 20.20 -5.72 12.37
CA ALA A 29 20.54 -5.07 11.10
C ALA A 29 19.67 -5.57 9.94
N LYS A 30 19.40 -6.89 9.88
CA LYS A 30 18.49 -7.46 8.87
C LYS A 30 17.04 -7.02 9.07
N GLU A 31 16.59 -6.90 10.31
CA GLU A 31 15.24 -6.36 10.60
C GLU A 31 15.14 -4.87 10.20
N ALA A 32 16.16 -4.07 10.47
CA ALA A 32 16.20 -2.67 10.04
C ALA A 32 16.16 -2.55 8.51
N LEU A 33 16.92 -3.39 7.81
CA LEU A 33 16.89 -3.45 6.34
C LEU A 33 15.51 -3.85 5.81
N ALA A 34 14.90 -4.89 6.36
CA ALA A 34 13.57 -5.34 5.94
C ALA A 34 12.48 -4.28 6.17
N LEU A 35 12.58 -3.50 7.26
CA LEU A 35 11.69 -2.37 7.51
C LEU A 35 11.89 -1.24 6.51
N LEU A 36 13.14 -0.94 6.13
CA LEU A 36 13.44 0.06 5.11
C LEU A 36 12.92 -0.37 3.73
N GLU A 37 13.14 -1.62 3.33
CA GLU A 37 12.63 -2.19 2.08
C GLU A 37 11.10 -2.11 2.03
N SER A 38 10.42 -2.48 3.11
CA SER A 38 8.95 -2.42 3.19
C SER A 38 8.42 -0.99 3.13
N ALA A 39 9.11 -0.02 3.73
CA ALA A 39 8.67 1.37 3.72
C ALA A 39 8.80 1.99 2.33
N LEU A 40 9.94 1.75 1.66
CA LEU A 40 10.18 2.24 0.31
C LEU A 40 9.23 1.59 -0.72
N ALA A 41 8.98 0.29 -0.61
CA ALA A 41 8.00 -0.39 -1.48
C ALA A 41 6.56 0.14 -1.26
N ALA A 42 6.21 0.53 -0.03
CA ALA A 42 4.89 1.10 0.25
C ALA A 42 4.72 2.51 -0.37
N GLU A 43 5.79 3.30 -0.48
CA GLU A 43 5.75 4.60 -1.18
C GLU A 43 5.58 4.42 -2.69
N GLU A 44 6.23 3.42 -3.29
CA GLU A 44 6.11 3.13 -4.73
C GLU A 44 4.73 2.57 -5.11
N ILE A 45 4.04 1.89 -4.19
CA ILE A 45 2.74 1.25 -4.41
C ILE A 45 1.62 2.05 -3.70
N ALA A 46 1.78 3.36 -3.53
CA ALA A 46 0.61 4.19 -3.21
C ALA A 46 -0.40 4.00 -4.36
N PRO A 47 -1.60 3.44 -4.12
CA PRO A 47 -2.60 3.31 -5.17
C PRO A 47 -2.83 4.71 -5.74
N PRO A 48 -2.90 4.88 -7.08
CA PRO A 48 -3.31 6.16 -7.63
C PRO A 48 -4.62 6.56 -6.94
N GLU A 49 -4.75 7.84 -6.60
CA GLU A 49 -6.01 8.34 -6.06
C GLU A 49 -7.14 7.82 -6.96
N PRO A 50 -8.19 7.19 -6.39
CA PRO A 50 -9.29 6.70 -7.20
C PRO A 50 -9.84 7.88 -8.00
N PRO A 51 -10.21 7.67 -9.28
CA PRO A 51 -10.80 8.74 -10.06
C PRO A 51 -12.02 9.28 -9.33
N GLN A 52 -12.29 10.57 -9.50
CA GLN A 52 -13.48 11.20 -8.91
C GLN A 52 -14.73 10.42 -9.35
N PRO A 53 -15.68 10.13 -8.44
CA PRO A 53 -16.90 9.44 -8.80
C PRO A 53 -17.59 10.12 -9.97
N PHE A 54 -17.81 9.39 -11.06
CA PHE A 54 -18.56 9.90 -12.20
C PHE A 54 -20.03 9.99 -11.82
N VAL A 55 -20.55 11.22 -11.76
CA VAL A 55 -21.98 11.47 -11.64
C VAL A 55 -22.56 11.59 -13.05
N GLY A 56 -23.32 10.58 -13.46
CA GLY A 56 -24.01 10.58 -14.75
C GLY A 56 -24.99 11.74 -14.89
N ARG A 57 -25.21 12.21 -16.12
CA ARG A 57 -26.11 13.34 -16.42
C ARG A 57 -27.60 12.96 -16.33
N PHE A 58 -27.91 11.68 -16.32
CA PHE A 58 -29.27 11.15 -16.31
C PHE A 58 -29.36 9.92 -15.39
N PRO A 59 -30.55 9.61 -14.85
CA PRO A 59 -30.75 8.43 -14.01
C PRO A 59 -30.56 7.16 -14.84
N LEU A 60 -29.80 6.20 -14.30
CA LEU A 60 -29.71 4.85 -14.84
C LEU A 60 -31.00 4.10 -14.45
N THR A 61 -31.97 4.03 -15.36
CA THR A 61 -33.24 3.32 -15.15
C THR A 61 -33.19 1.93 -15.78
N ASP A 62 -34.01 1.00 -15.27
CA ASP A 62 -34.09 -0.36 -15.81
C ASP A 62 -34.51 -0.39 -17.29
N ALA A 63 -35.42 0.51 -17.69
CA ALA A 63 -35.84 0.66 -19.07
C ALA A 63 -34.66 1.02 -20.01
N LEU A 64 -33.81 1.96 -19.58
CA LEU A 64 -32.62 2.36 -20.33
C LEU A 64 -31.60 1.21 -20.43
N LEU A 65 -31.46 0.41 -19.36
CA LEU A 65 -30.57 -0.75 -19.36
C LEU A 65 -31.06 -1.85 -20.30
N ASP A 66 -32.36 -2.08 -20.37
CA ASP A 66 -32.93 -3.13 -21.21
C ASP A 66 -32.91 -2.77 -22.70
N GLU A 67 -33.16 -1.50 -23.04
CA GLU A 67 -33.00 -0.98 -24.39
C GLU A 67 -31.55 -1.16 -24.87
N ALA A 68 -30.56 -0.69 -24.08
CA ALA A 68 -29.14 -0.82 -24.41
C ALA A 68 -28.68 -2.29 -24.58
N LYS A 69 -29.21 -3.23 -23.78
CA LYS A 69 -28.91 -4.68 -23.94
C LYS A 69 -29.45 -5.26 -25.25
N SER A 70 -30.51 -4.66 -25.80
CA SER A 70 -31.19 -5.15 -27.00
C SER A 70 -30.56 -4.65 -28.30
N GLU A 71 -29.97 -3.43 -28.29
CA GLU A 71 -29.31 -2.83 -29.46
C GLU A 71 -28.15 -3.67 -30.03
N GLY A 72 -27.45 -4.44 -29.19
CA GLY A 72 -26.34 -5.31 -29.61
C GLY A 72 -26.73 -6.74 -30.02
N ARG A 73 -28.04 -7.07 -30.07
CA ARG A 73 -28.54 -8.43 -30.38
C ARG A 73 -29.25 -8.53 -31.75
N ALA A 74 -28.87 -7.67 -32.70
CA ALA A 74 -29.33 -7.75 -34.09
C ALA A 74 -28.32 -8.50 -34.98
#